data_AF-V2XAR0-F1
#
_entry.id   AF-V2XAR0-F1
#
_cell.length_a   1.000
_cell.length_b   1.000
_cell.length_c   1.000
_cell.angle_alpha   90.00
_cell.angle_beta   90.00
_cell.angle_gamma   90.00
#
_symmetry.space_group_name_H-M   'P 1'
#
loop_
_entity.id
_entity.type
_entity.pdbx_description
1 polymer ?
#
loop_
_entity_poly.entity_id
_entity_poly.type
_entity_poly.pdbx_seq_one_letter_code
_entity_poly.pdbx_strand_id
1 'polypeptide(L)'
;MAFLTIARVSIYGLSFLFGIVVLGLSAGFVTPLVQVFGALPQGAAFLGLGIAAGVFNLLTLPILIIVGAIRKKVVNVLELPILGFLIILWLIESILTTQQLGSLQCDILRGEALSLCQRLQAIQGLSFVIWLLLFIYIIITVVFCANGKASWQGEAQKENKGRTTYQYPPSV
;
A
#
# COMPACT_ATOMS: atom_id res chain seq x y z
N MET A 1 -16.92 -1.68 14.75
CA MET A 1 -16.84 -0.59 13.76
C MET A 1 -15.60 0.27 14.01
N ALA A 2 -15.45 0.91 15.18
CA ALA A 2 -14.32 1.81 15.46
C ALA A 2 -12.92 1.16 15.37
N PHE A 3 -12.78 -0.10 15.79
CA PHE A 3 -11.51 -0.83 15.73
C PHE A 3 -10.92 -0.91 14.30
N LEU A 4 -11.76 -1.16 13.29
CA LEU A 4 -11.33 -1.24 11.89
C LEU A 4 -10.87 0.13 11.36
N THR A 5 -11.54 1.21 11.77
CA THR A 5 -11.18 2.56 11.38
C THR A 5 -9.83 2.97 11.98
N ILE A 6 -9.59 2.63 13.25
CA ILE A 6 -8.31 2.89 13.92
C ILE A 6 -7.19 2.09 13.26
N ALA A 7 -7.41 0.78 13.05
CA ALA A 7 -6.43 -0.10 12.40
C ALA A 7 -6.09 0.37 10.97
N ARG A 8 -7.09 0.82 10.21
CA ARG A 8 -6.90 1.38 8.87
C ARG A 8 -6.02 2.62 8.90
N VAL A 9 -6.35 3.60 9.75
CA VAL A 9 -5.57 4.85 9.87
C VAL A 9 -4.15 4.58 10.34
N SER A 10 -3.96 3.65 11.28
CA SER A 10 -2.62 3.29 11.75
C SER A 10 -1.78 2.61 10.67
N ILE A 11 -2.36 1.66 9.91
CA ILE A 11 -1.63 0.95 8.85
C ILE A 11 -1.26 1.92 7.72
N TYR A 12 -2.17 2.81 7.32
CA TYR A 12 -1.89 3.82 6.30
C TYR A 12 -0.87 4.85 6.78
N GLY A 13 -0.97 5.30 8.03
CA GLY A 13 0.03 6.21 8.60
C GLY A 13 1.42 5.58 8.65
N LEU A 14 1.54 4.34 9.12
CA LEU A 14 2.82 3.65 9.19
C LEU A 14 3.42 3.39 7.80
N SER A 15 2.59 2.91 6.86
CA SER A 15 2.97 2.69 5.47
C SER A 15 3.43 3.98 4.79
N PHE A 16 2.76 5.10 5.07
CA PHE A 16 3.10 6.42 4.55
C PHE A 16 4.48 6.88 5.05
N LEU A 17 4.73 6.76 6.36
CA LEU A 17 6.02 7.12 6.95
C LEU A 17 7.17 6.26 6.40
N PHE A 18 6.99 4.95 6.33
CA PHE A 18 8.00 4.06 5.75
C PHE A 18 8.20 4.31 4.25
N GLY A 19 7.13 4.63 3.51
CA GLY A 19 7.23 5.04 2.11
C GLY A 19 8.09 6.29 1.89
N ILE A 20 7.95 7.31 2.76
CA ILE A 20 8.79 8.51 2.72
C ILE A 20 10.26 8.15 2.97
N VAL A 21 10.53 7.30 3.96
CA VAL A 21 11.89 6.87 4.29
C VAL A 21 12.52 6.13 3.12
N VAL A 22 11.81 5.18 2.50
CA VAL A 22 12.31 4.45 1.32
C VAL A 22 12.55 5.36 0.13
N LEU A 23 11.66 6.33 -0.12
CA LEU A 23 11.85 7.32 -1.19
C LEU A 23 13.11 8.16 -0.96
N GLY A 24 13.30 8.66 0.27
CA GLY A 24 14.47 9.47 0.63
C GLY A 24 15.77 8.69 0.52
N LEU A 25 15.79 7.44 1.00
CA LEU A 25 16.94 6.56 0.86
C LEU A 25 17.26 6.29 -0.61
N SER A 26 16.26 5.94 -1.42
CA SER A 26 16.43 5.66 -2.85
C SER A 26 16.93 6.88 -3.62
N ALA A 27 16.36 8.07 -3.37
CA ALA A 27 16.81 9.32 -3.98
C ALA A 27 18.27 9.64 -3.65
N GLY A 28 18.68 9.40 -2.40
CA GLY A 28 20.07 9.60 -1.96
C GLY A 28 21.09 8.71 -2.68
N PHE A 29 20.68 7.54 -3.18
CA PHE A 29 21.53 6.67 -3.99
C PHE A 29 21.56 7.07 -5.46
N VAL A 30 20.47 7.58 -6.02
CA VAL A 30 20.40 7.92 -7.45
C VAL A 30 21.35 9.06 -7.81
N THR A 31 21.44 10.11 -6.99
CA THR A 31 22.30 11.28 -7.27
C THR A 31 23.78 10.93 -7.52
N PRO A 32 24.48 10.22 -6.62
CA PRO A 32 25.89 9.88 -6.85
C PRO A 32 26.07 8.90 -8.03
N LEU A 33 25.13 7.97 -8.23
CA LEU A 33 25.22 7.02 -9.35
C LEU A 33 25.12 7.73 -10.71
N VAL A 34 24.19 8.67 -10.85
CA VAL A 34 24.04 9.45 -12.09
C VAL A 34 25.23 10.36 -12.33
N GLN A 35 25.83 10.94 -11.27
CA GLN A 35 27.02 11.77 -11.40
C GLN A 35 28.25 10.98 -11.89
N VAL A 36 28.39 9.72 -11.47
CA VAL A 36 29.54 8.88 -11.85
C VAL A 36 29.34 8.22 -13.22
N PHE A 37 28.16 7.70 -13.51
CA PHE A 37 27.91 6.90 -14.72
C PHE A 37 27.16 7.65 -15.83
N GLY A 38 26.69 8.88 -15.59
CA GLY A 38 25.89 9.67 -16.53
C GLY A 38 24.46 9.14 -16.75
N ALA A 39 24.17 7.91 -16.31
CA ALA A 39 22.87 7.25 -16.38
C ALA A 39 22.73 6.21 -15.25
N LEU A 40 21.51 5.73 -15.02
CA LEU A 40 21.26 4.62 -14.10
C LEU A 40 21.81 3.32 -14.72
N PRO A 41 22.76 2.63 -14.06
CA PRO A 41 23.24 1.33 -14.55
C PRO A 41 22.09 0.31 -14.56
N GLN A 42 22.15 -0.68 -15.46
CA GLN A 42 21.06 -1.66 -15.65
C GLN A 42 20.70 -2.43 -14.36
N GLY A 43 21.66 -2.59 -13.44
CA GLY A 43 21.43 -3.18 -12.10
C GLY A 43 20.77 -2.24 -11.07
N ALA A 44 20.59 -0.96 -11.38
CA ALA A 44 20.00 0.05 -10.49
C ALA A 44 18.49 0.28 -10.75
N ALA A 45 17.84 -0.55 -11.54
CA ALA A 45 16.41 -0.42 -11.83
C ALA A 45 15.52 -0.42 -10.57
N PHE A 46 15.93 -1.14 -9.52
CA PHE A 46 15.23 -1.19 -8.24
C PHE A 46 15.16 0.18 -7.53
N LEU A 47 16.16 1.05 -7.72
CA LEU A 47 16.18 2.40 -7.14
C LEU A 47 15.12 3.29 -7.79
N GLY A 48 14.97 3.19 -9.11
CA GLY A 48 13.91 3.88 -9.84
C GLY A 48 12.53 3.37 -9.44
N LEU A 49 12.39 2.06 -9.25
CA LEU A 49 11.15 1.45 -8.79
C LEU A 49 10.78 1.90 -7.37
N GLY A 50 11.73 1.97 -6.44
CA GLY A 50 11.49 2.44 -5.06
C GLY A 50 11.09 3.92 -4.99
N ILE A 51 11.65 4.77 -5.86
CA ILE A 51 11.19 6.16 -6.00
C ILE A 51 9.76 6.19 -6.53
N ALA A 52 9.47 5.46 -7.61
CA ALA A 52 8.13 5.42 -8.19
C ALA A 52 7.10 4.89 -7.19
N ALA A 53 7.39 3.79 -6.50
CA ALA A 53 6.56 3.20 -5.46
C ALA A 53 6.35 4.17 -4.29
N GLY A 54 7.40 4.84 -3.83
CA GLY A 54 7.33 5.87 -2.79
C GLY A 54 6.43 7.05 -3.19
N VAL A 55 6.56 7.56 -4.42
CA VAL A 55 5.71 8.66 -4.94
C VAL A 55 4.25 8.22 -5.06
N PHE A 56 4.01 7.02 -5.61
CA PHE A 56 2.66 6.46 -5.67
C PHE A 56 2.07 6.26 -4.29
N ASN A 57 2.85 5.80 -3.30
CA ASN A 57 2.40 5.63 -1.92
C ASN A 57 2.03 6.98 -1.28
N LEU A 58 2.88 7.99 -1.48
CA LEU A 58 2.66 9.37 -1.03
C LEU A 58 1.41 10.02 -1.61
N LEU A 59 1.07 9.73 -2.87
CA LEU A 59 -0.13 10.27 -3.51
C LEU A 59 -1.38 9.46 -3.13
N THR A 60 -1.32 8.14 -3.22
CA THR A 60 -2.50 7.28 -3.11
C THR A 60 -3.03 7.18 -1.68
N LEU A 61 -2.15 7.03 -0.67
CA LEU A 61 -2.61 6.88 0.72
C LEU A 61 -3.39 8.08 1.27
N PRO A 62 -2.94 9.35 1.14
CA PRO A 62 -3.72 10.48 1.61
C PRO A 62 -5.03 10.64 0.84
N ILE A 63 -5.04 10.35 -0.47
CA ILE A 63 -6.27 10.35 -1.27
C ILE A 63 -7.25 9.31 -0.71
N LEU A 64 -6.80 8.10 -0.39
CA LEU A 64 -7.64 7.05 0.19
C LEU A 64 -8.16 7.40 1.59
N ILE A 65 -7.39 8.13 2.40
CA ILE A 65 -7.84 8.63 3.71
C ILE A 65 -8.94 9.69 3.53
N ILE A 66 -8.74 10.65 2.63
CA ILE A 66 -9.70 11.74 2.37
C ILE A 66 -11.01 11.17 1.81
N VAL A 67 -10.93 10.29 0.80
CA VAL A 67 -12.11 9.65 0.20
C VAL A 67 -12.85 8.80 1.22
N GLY A 68 -12.12 8.09 2.09
CA GLY A 68 -12.72 7.30 3.17
C GLY A 68 -13.42 8.14 4.24
N ALA A 69 -12.92 9.35 4.53
CA ALA A 69 -13.57 10.28 5.44
C ALA A 69 -14.87 10.86 4.87
N ILE A 70 -14.92 11.12 3.55
CA ILE A 70 -16.08 11.69 2.87
C ILE A 70 -17.17 10.63 2.65
N ARG A 71 -16.80 9.42 2.20
CA ARG A 71 -17.76 8.34 1.88
C ARG A 71 -17.91 7.36 3.04
N LYS A 72 -18.83 7.63 3.96
CA LYS A 72 -19.08 6.80 5.16
C LYS A 72 -19.57 5.35 4.93
N LYS A 73 -19.98 4.93 3.72
CA LYS A 73 -20.65 3.63 3.52
C LYS A 73 -20.29 2.78 2.29
N VAL A 74 -19.56 3.30 1.28
CA VAL A 74 -19.26 2.56 0.03
C VAL A 74 -17.79 2.77 -0.36
N VAL A 75 -16.88 2.24 0.46
CA VAL A 75 -15.43 2.54 0.33
C VAL A 75 -14.63 1.46 -0.40
N ASN A 76 -15.21 0.30 -0.69
CA ASN A 76 -14.38 -0.88 -0.98
C ASN A 76 -14.05 -1.11 -2.46
N VAL A 77 -14.77 -0.52 -3.42
CA VAL A 77 -14.59 -0.86 -4.85
C VAL A 77 -13.33 -0.20 -5.45
N LEU A 78 -13.06 1.05 -5.10
CA LEU A 78 -11.89 1.79 -5.62
C LEU A 78 -10.62 1.55 -4.79
N GLU A 79 -10.79 1.33 -3.48
CA GLU A 79 -9.67 1.15 -2.55
C GLU A 79 -8.91 -0.16 -2.77
N LEU A 80 -9.62 -1.24 -3.09
CA LEU A 80 -9.03 -2.57 -3.31
C LEU A 80 -8.05 -2.65 -4.49
N PRO A 81 -8.37 -2.17 -5.71
CA PRO A 81 -7.43 -2.22 -6.83
C PRO A 81 -6.21 -1.32 -6.63
N ILE A 82 -6.38 -0.14 -6.01
CA ILE A 82 -5.26 0.78 -5.74
C ILE A 82 -4.28 0.16 -4.74
N LEU A 83 -4.79 -0.39 -3.63
CA LEU A 83 -3.95 -1.08 -2.65
C LEU A 83 -3.30 -2.34 -3.25
N GLY A 84 -4.03 -3.09 -4.08
CA GLY A 84 -3.51 -4.26 -4.78
C GLY A 84 -2.32 -3.90 -5.68
N PHE A 85 -2.42 -2.81 -6.45
CA PHE A 85 -1.32 -2.29 -7.26
C PHE A 85 -0.12 -1.89 -6.39
N LEU A 86 -0.37 -1.20 -5.27
CA LEU A 86 0.67 -0.79 -4.33
C LEU A 86 1.41 -2.00 -3.73
N ILE A 87 0.69 -3.05 -3.34
CA ILE A 87 1.27 -4.30 -2.83
C ILE A 87 2.19 -4.94 -3.86
N ILE A 88 1.76 -5.01 -5.12
CA ILE A 88 2.58 -5.60 -6.19
C ILE A 88 3.86 -4.79 -6.39
N LEU A 89 3.78 -3.45 -6.38
CA LEU A 89 4.96 -2.59 -6.50
C LEU A 89 5.97 -2.85 -5.37
N TRP A 90 5.51 -2.84 -4.11
CA TRP A 90 6.38 -3.10 -2.94
C TRP A 90 6.95 -4.52 -2.95
N LEU A 91 6.20 -5.50 -3.44
CA LEU A 91 6.68 -6.89 -3.58
C LEU A 91 7.80 -7.00 -4.62
N ILE A 92 7.60 -6.41 -5.81
CA ILE A 92 8.60 -6.44 -6.88
C ILE A 92 9.88 -5.75 -6.41
N GLU A 93 9.76 -4.58 -5.76
CA GLU A 93 10.91 -3.88 -5.19
C GLU A 93 11.68 -4.74 -4.18
N SER A 94 10.96 -5.42 -3.29
CA SER A 94 11.55 -6.30 -2.29
C SER A 94 12.29 -7.50 -2.91
N ILE A 95 11.76 -8.07 -4.00
CA ILE A 95 12.40 -9.18 -4.73
C ILE A 95 13.63 -8.70 -5.51
N LEU A 96 13.56 -7.54 -6.15
CA LEU A 96 14.70 -7.00 -6.89
C LEU A 96 15.84 -6.61 -5.94
N THR A 97 15.51 -6.01 -4.79
CA THR A 97 16.51 -5.66 -3.78
C THR A 97 17.17 -6.90 -3.17
N THR A 98 16.43 -7.99 -2.92
CA THR A 98 17.02 -9.24 -2.40
C THR A 98 17.96 -9.90 -3.41
N GLN A 99 17.65 -9.87 -4.70
CA GLN A 99 18.55 -10.41 -5.74
C GLN A 99 19.88 -9.65 -5.77
N GLN A 100 19.81 -8.32 -5.66
CA GLN A 100 21.01 -7.48 -5.66
C GLN A 100 21.82 -7.68 -4.37
N LEU A 101 21.18 -7.77 -3.21
CA LEU A 101 21.85 -8.04 -1.94
C LEU A 101 22.42 -9.45 -1.86
N GLY A 102 21.74 -10.45 -2.41
CA GLY A 102 22.21 -11.84 -2.42
C GLY A 102 23.52 -12.00 -3.20
N SER A 103 23.77 -11.14 -4.19
CA SER A 103 25.05 -11.08 -4.91
C SER A 103 26.16 -10.36 -4.14
N LEU A 104 25.80 -9.49 -3.20
CA LEU A 104 26.71 -8.66 -2.41
C LEU A 104 26.82 -9.25 -1.01
N GLN A 105 27.79 -10.15 -0.80
CA GLN A 105 28.09 -10.68 0.53
C GLN A 105 28.64 -9.57 1.44
N CYS A 106 27.74 -8.86 2.13
CA CYS A 106 28.08 -7.74 3.01
C CYS A 106 28.90 -8.11 4.25
N ASP A 107 29.13 -9.40 4.47
CA ASP A 107 29.97 -9.91 5.56
C ASP A 107 31.48 -9.74 5.26
N ILE A 108 31.84 -9.57 3.97
CA ILE A 108 33.24 -9.52 3.51
C ILE A 108 33.72 -8.06 3.30
N LEU A 109 32.81 -7.09 3.17
CA LEU A 109 33.15 -5.71 2.85
C LEU A 109 33.51 -4.89 4.10
N ARG A 110 34.73 -4.34 4.14
CA ARG A 110 35.21 -3.36 5.14
C ARG A 110 35.19 -1.93 4.56
N GLY A 111 34.95 -0.93 5.41
CA GLY A 111 35.03 0.50 5.04
C GLY A 111 33.70 1.12 4.62
N GLU A 112 33.72 2.10 3.71
CA GLU A 112 32.53 2.86 3.28
C GLU A 112 31.42 1.98 2.69
N ALA A 113 31.79 0.84 2.10
CA ALA A 113 30.85 -0.13 1.55
C ALA A 113 29.97 -0.80 2.62
N LEU A 114 30.41 -0.86 3.88
CA LEU A 114 29.62 -1.36 5.00
C LEU A 114 28.39 -0.45 5.25
N SER A 115 28.59 0.86 5.14
CA SER A 115 27.53 1.85 5.34
C SER A 115 26.47 1.81 4.24
N LEU A 116 26.89 1.51 2.99
CA LEU A 116 25.98 1.35 1.85
C LEU A 116 25.16 0.08 1.98
N CYS A 117 25.78 -1.02 2.42
CA CYS A 117 25.04 -2.27 2.63
C CYS A 117 23.97 -2.11 3.71
N GLN A 118 24.30 -1.48 4.84
CA GLN A 118 23.34 -1.28 5.92
C GLN A 118 22.12 -0.47 5.46
N ARG A 119 22.32 0.52 4.59
CA ARG A 119 21.24 1.31 3.99
C ARG A 119 20.38 0.48 3.03
N LEU A 120 20.98 -0.37 2.20
CA LEU A 120 20.23 -1.25 1.29
C LEU A 120 19.43 -2.32 2.05
N GLN A 121 20.01 -2.89 3.11
CA GLN A 121 19.32 -3.81 4.00
C GLN A 121 18.13 -3.13 4.69
N ALA A 122 18.26 -1.86 5.08
CA ALA A 122 17.15 -1.07 5.61
C ALA A 122 16.04 -0.86 4.56
N ILE A 123 16.38 -0.53 3.31
CA ILE A 123 15.40 -0.41 2.22
C ILE A 123 14.65 -1.73 2.03
N GLN A 124 15.38 -2.85 1.88
CA GLN A 124 14.79 -4.17 1.71
C GLN A 124 13.81 -4.49 2.87
N GLY A 125 14.25 -4.29 4.11
CA GLY A 125 13.43 -4.56 5.29
C GLY A 125 12.17 -3.70 5.33
N LEU A 126 12.29 -2.40 5.06
CA LEU A 126 11.16 -1.47 5.06
C LEU A 126 10.16 -1.80 3.95
N SER A 127 10.62 -2.13 2.75
CA SER A 127 9.76 -2.50 1.62
C SER A 127 8.96 -3.78 1.91
N PHE A 128 9.58 -4.79 2.54
CA PHE A 128 8.87 -5.99 3.00
C PHE A 128 7.84 -5.70 4.09
N VAL A 129 8.16 -4.81 5.04
CA VAL A 129 7.23 -4.43 6.11
C VAL A 129 6.02 -3.70 5.55
N ILE A 130 6.22 -2.76 4.61
CA ILE A 130 5.11 -2.06 3.93
C ILE A 130 4.24 -3.06 3.18
N TRP A 131 4.86 -3.96 2.40
CA TRP A 131 4.15 -5.01 1.68
C TRP A 131 3.29 -5.87 2.63
N LEU A 132 3.86 -6.38 3.72
CA LEU A 132 3.14 -7.19 4.70
C LEU A 132 1.98 -6.44 5.35
N LEU A 133 2.19 -5.18 5.75
CA LEU A 133 1.17 -4.36 6.38
C LEU A 133 -0.04 -4.15 5.45
N LEU A 134 0.21 -3.81 4.18
CA LEU A 134 -0.83 -3.63 3.18
C LEU A 134 -1.53 -4.96 2.84
N PHE A 135 -0.78 -6.05 2.74
CA PHE A 135 -1.31 -7.38 2.44
C PHE A 135 -2.24 -7.90 3.55
N ILE A 136 -1.80 -7.83 4.80
CA ILE A 136 -2.61 -8.20 5.97
C ILE A 136 -3.89 -7.36 6.01
N TYR A 137 -3.79 -6.06 5.72
CA TYR A 137 -4.95 -5.18 5.67
C TYR A 137 -5.95 -5.59 4.57
N ILE A 138 -5.49 -5.93 3.37
CA ILE A 138 -6.37 -6.43 2.31
C ILE A 138 -7.07 -7.72 2.75
N ILE A 139 -6.34 -8.69 3.33
CA ILE A 139 -6.93 -9.95 3.80
C ILE A 139 -8.04 -9.67 4.81
N ILE A 140 -7.77 -8.85 5.83
CA ILE A 140 -8.76 -8.48 6.84
C ILE A 140 -9.97 -7.86 6.16
N THR A 141 -9.77 -6.90 5.25
CA THR A 141 -10.85 -6.21 4.53
C THR A 141 -11.71 -7.19 3.72
N VAL A 142 -11.09 -8.10 2.98
CA VAL A 142 -11.78 -9.12 2.17
C VAL A 142 -12.57 -10.08 3.06
N VAL A 143 -11.98 -10.55 4.17
CA VAL A 143 -12.67 -11.43 5.13
C VAL A 143 -13.88 -10.74 5.75
N PHE A 144 -13.78 -9.45 6.10
CA PHE A 144 -14.93 -8.68 6.61
C PHE A 144 -16.01 -8.45 5.54
N CYS A 145 -15.63 -8.29 4.27
CA CYS A 145 -16.57 -8.24 3.16
C CYS A 145 -17.31 -9.56 2.96
N ALA A 146 -16.57 -10.68 2.94
CA ALA A 146 -17.12 -12.01 2.70
C ALA A 146 -18.09 -12.44 3.81
N ASN A 147 -17.82 -12.07 5.06
CA ASN A 147 -18.68 -12.38 6.20
C ASN A 147 -19.97 -11.53 6.29
N GLY A 148 -20.35 -10.77 5.24
CA GLY A 148 -21.65 -10.08 5.15
C GLY A 148 -21.87 -8.93 6.13
N LYS A 149 -20.88 -8.59 6.97
CA LYS A 149 -20.95 -7.43 7.88
C LYS A 149 -20.75 -6.09 7.16
N ALA A 150 -20.29 -6.12 5.91
CA ALA A 150 -20.22 -4.96 5.03
C ALA A 150 -21.55 -4.79 4.29
N SER A 151 -22.36 -3.86 4.78
CA SER A 151 -23.64 -3.37 4.26
C SER A 151 -23.66 -3.10 2.73
N TRP A 152 -23.81 -4.16 1.91
CA TRP A 152 -24.30 -4.06 0.53
C TRP A 152 -25.79 -4.43 0.41
N GLN A 153 -26.44 -4.84 1.51
CA GLN A 153 -27.87 -5.17 1.52
C GLN A 153 -28.80 -4.00 1.89
N GLY A 154 -28.26 -2.78 2.05
CA GLY A 154 -29.04 -1.63 2.54
C GLY A 154 -30.00 -0.98 1.52
N GLU A 155 -29.80 -1.18 0.22
CA GLU A 155 -30.65 -0.56 -0.82
C GLU A 155 -31.72 -1.52 -1.37
N ALA A 156 -31.40 -2.79 -1.62
CA ALA A 156 -32.38 -3.75 -2.14
C ALA A 156 -33.53 -4.08 -1.15
N GLN A 157 -33.30 -3.94 0.16
CA GLN A 157 -34.34 -4.17 1.18
C GLN A 157 -35.25 -2.96 1.40
N LYS A 158 -34.82 -1.74 1.08
CA LYS A 158 -35.66 -0.54 1.26
C LYS A 158 -36.71 -0.40 0.17
N GLU A 159 -36.37 -0.79 -1.06
CA GLU A 159 -37.34 -0.75 -2.17
C GLU A 159 -38.44 -1.80 -2.00
N ASN A 160 -38.11 -2.99 -1.47
CA ASN A 160 -39.09 -4.05 -1.27
C ASN A 160 -40.02 -3.79 -0.06
N LYS A 161 -39.55 -3.07 0.97
CA LYS A 161 -40.38 -2.69 2.13
C LYS A 161 -41.28 -1.48 1.87
N GLY A 162 -40.96 -0.65 0.88
CA GLY A 162 -41.84 0.45 0.45
C GLY A 162 -42.98 0.01 -0.47
N ARG A 163 -42.80 -1.10 -1.20
CA ARG A 163 -43.75 -1.59 -2.21
C ARG A 163 -44.93 -2.39 -1.63
N THR A 164 -44.83 -2.90 -0.40
CA THR A 164 -45.91 -3.64 0.29
C THR A 164 -46.90 -2.76 1.06
N THR A 165 -46.69 -1.45 1.15
CA THR A 165 -47.58 -0.52 1.88
C THR A 165 -48.68 0.14 1.03
N TYR A 166 -48.79 -0.17 -0.25
CA TYR A 166 -49.93 0.26 -1.08
C TYR A 166 -50.97 -0.85 -1.18
N GLN A 167 -51.54 -1.24 -0.04
CA GLN A 167 -52.69 -2.14 0.02
C GLN A 167 -53.96 -1.28 -0.03
N TYR A 168 -54.70 -1.36 -1.14
CA TYR A 168 -55.94 -0.61 -1.41
C TYR A 168 -57.00 -0.82 -0.32
N PRO A 169 -57.81 0.21 0.02
CA PRO A 169 -58.92 0.06 0.94
C PRO A 169 -60.04 -0.82 0.33
N PRO A 170 -60.77 -1.60 1.14
CA PRO A 170 -61.89 -2.41 0.66
C PRO A 170 -63.04 -1.50 0.20
N SER A 171 -63.49 -1.71 -1.04
CA SER A 171 -64.73 -1.15 -1.58
C SER A 171 -65.93 -1.79 -0.88
N VAL A 172 -66.72 -0.97 -0.18
CA VAL A 172 -68.07 -1.28 0.32
C VAL A 172 -69.08 -0.93 -0.76
#